data_AF-A0A143PI44-F1
#
_entry.id   AF-A0A143PI44-F1
#
_cell.length_a   1.000
_cell.length_b   1.000
_cell.length_c   1.000
_cell.angle_alpha   90.00
_cell.angle_beta   90.00
_cell.angle_gamma   90.00
#
_symmetry.space_group_name_H-M   'P 1'
#
loop_
_entity.id
_entity.type
_entity.pdbx_description
1 polymer ?
#
loop_
_entity_poly.entity_id
_entity_poly.type
_entity_poly.pdbx_seq_one_letter_code
_entity_poly.pdbx_strand_id
1 'polypeptide(L)'
;MRTEFFIRGIAAFPKWYRTCSLPGMALDSPHPPPAEPDPQHEQGGFTEAEKRATFIRLVFQGDQERYEAFRQAIAEVVPSGTRAIVRGSAVTGFRWKDEARFDADGLGTSDVDLTLVGADVLGAFTLTGSYLPGVHTRPMGENAPDIAPALAELREHLTQLAGRPVNVQASRDWIIALRGELIGQPYLTLFGSAESE
;
A
#
# COMPACT_ATOMS: atom_id res chain seq x y z
N MET A 1 -9.38 14.22 -27.54
CA MET A 1 -7.98 14.50 -27.16
C MET A 1 -7.56 13.44 -26.16
N ARG A 2 -6.68 12.52 -26.56
CA ARG A 2 -6.14 11.47 -25.69
C ARG A 2 -4.85 12.02 -25.08
N THR A 3 -4.80 12.10 -23.76
CA THR A 3 -3.60 12.52 -23.03
C THR A 3 -2.82 11.26 -22.67
N GLU A 4 -1.77 10.97 -23.43
CA GLU A 4 -0.77 9.96 -23.07
C GLU A 4 0.09 10.52 -21.93
N PHE A 5 -0.09 10.01 -20.72
CA PHE A 5 0.85 10.25 -19.61
C PHE A 5 1.98 9.23 -19.69
N PHE A 6 3.12 9.68 -20.22
CA PHE A 6 4.36 8.92 -20.27
C PHE A 6 5.05 9.04 -18.91
N ILE A 7 4.93 8.02 -18.04
CA ILE A 7 5.71 7.92 -16.81
C ILE A 7 7.17 7.68 -17.20
N ARG A 8 7.93 8.77 -17.32
CA ARG A 8 9.37 8.75 -17.60
C ARG A 8 10.09 8.92 -16.28
N GLY A 9 10.66 7.85 -15.74
CA GLY A 9 11.75 7.98 -14.77
C GLY A 9 11.59 7.33 -13.39
N ILE A 10 10.70 6.36 -13.19
CA ILE A 10 10.77 5.55 -11.96
C ILE A 10 12.14 4.85 -11.94
N ALA A 11 12.99 5.21 -11.00
CA ALA A 11 14.23 4.52 -10.74
C ALA A 11 13.90 3.07 -10.35
N ALA A 12 13.99 2.17 -11.34
CA ALA A 12 13.89 0.73 -11.12
C ALA A 12 14.76 0.35 -9.93
N PHE A 13 14.23 -0.48 -9.04
CA PHE A 13 14.97 -1.10 -7.95
C PHE A 13 16.39 -1.48 -8.39
N PRO A 14 17.43 -1.23 -7.57
CA PRO A 14 18.81 -1.43 -7.98
C PRO A 14 19.00 -2.82 -8.61
N LYS A 15 19.58 -2.86 -9.83
CA LYS A 15 19.78 -4.06 -10.67
C LYS A 15 20.42 -5.27 -9.97
N TRP A 16 21.02 -5.08 -8.80
CA TRP A 16 21.63 -6.12 -7.98
C TRP A 16 20.62 -7.11 -7.36
N TYR A 17 19.31 -6.81 -7.38
CA TYR A 17 18.27 -7.78 -7.01
C TYR A 17 17.97 -8.84 -8.09
N ARG A 18 18.47 -8.68 -9.33
CA ARG A 18 18.20 -9.61 -10.45
C ARG A 18 19.26 -10.70 -10.67
N THR A 19 20.32 -10.79 -9.85
CA THR A 19 21.41 -11.74 -10.10
C THR A 19 21.47 -12.87 -9.09
N CYS A 20 20.43 -13.72 -9.14
CA CYS A 20 20.55 -15.16 -8.90
C CYS A 20 19.71 -15.89 -9.97
N SER A 21 19.98 -15.62 -11.25
CA SER A 21 19.47 -16.46 -12.33
C SER A 21 20.40 -17.65 -12.52
N LEU A 22 19.89 -18.83 -12.16
CA LEU A 22 20.28 -20.08 -12.82
C LEU A 22 20.03 -19.92 -14.33
N PRO A 23 20.94 -20.40 -15.21
CA PRO A 23 20.78 -20.23 -16.64
C PRO A 23 19.68 -21.15 -17.17
N GLY A 24 18.59 -20.58 -17.69
CA GLY A 24 17.68 -21.31 -18.57
C GLY A 24 16.18 -21.11 -18.38
N MET A 25 15.65 -19.90 -18.15
CA MET A 25 14.23 -19.63 -18.41
C MET A 25 14.00 -18.24 -19.02
N ALA A 26 13.32 -18.24 -20.16
CA ALA A 26 12.79 -17.05 -20.80
C ALA A 26 11.74 -16.39 -19.89
N LEU A 27 11.96 -15.14 -19.52
CA LEU A 27 10.98 -14.32 -18.79
C LEU A 27 10.45 -13.26 -19.76
N ASP A 28 9.44 -13.62 -20.53
CA ASP A 28 8.62 -12.66 -21.28
C ASP A 28 7.14 -13.10 -21.27
N SER A 29 6.68 -13.54 -20.09
CA SER A 29 5.26 -13.74 -19.82
C SER A 29 4.71 -12.46 -19.18
N PRO A 30 3.61 -11.87 -19.68
CA PRO A 30 2.90 -10.84 -18.94
C PRO A 30 2.51 -11.40 -17.59
N HIS A 31 2.96 -10.74 -16.52
CA HIS A 31 2.66 -11.13 -15.16
C HIS A 31 1.13 -11.16 -14.99
N PRO A 32 0.53 -12.24 -14.46
CA PRO A 32 -0.88 -12.20 -14.12
C PRO A 32 -1.12 -11.07 -13.12
N PRO A 33 -2.25 -10.35 -13.20
CA PRO A 33 -2.58 -9.35 -12.21
C PRO A 33 -2.56 -9.99 -10.82
N PRO A 34 -2.05 -9.28 -9.80
CA PRO A 34 -2.02 -9.80 -8.44
C PRO A 34 -3.42 -10.24 -8.03
N ALA A 35 -3.51 -11.42 -7.41
CA ALA A 35 -4.78 -12.03 -7.03
C ALA A 35 -5.64 -11.09 -6.16
N GLU A 36 -6.93 -11.03 -6.46
CA GLU A 36 -7.87 -10.18 -5.74
C GLU A 36 -8.31 -10.85 -4.43
N PRO A 37 -8.51 -10.08 -3.34
CA PRO A 37 -9.02 -10.61 -2.09
C PRO A 37 -10.49 -11.03 -2.21
N ASP A 38 -10.90 -12.01 -1.39
CA ASP A 38 -12.30 -12.43 -1.30
C ASP A 38 -13.17 -11.25 -0.79
N PRO A 39 -14.16 -10.78 -1.57
CA PRO A 39 -14.99 -9.64 -1.19
C PRO A 39 -15.85 -9.88 0.05
N GLN A 40 -16.14 -11.15 0.39
CA GLN A 40 -16.97 -11.52 1.54
C GLN A 40 -16.17 -11.73 2.83
N HIS A 41 -14.85 -11.65 2.78
CA HIS A 41 -14.02 -11.82 3.96
C HIS A 41 -14.28 -10.70 4.98
N GLU A 42 -14.75 -11.07 6.18
CA GLU A 42 -15.07 -10.16 7.27
C GLU A 42 -13.89 -9.95 8.22
N GLN A 43 -13.62 -8.69 8.55
CA GLN A 43 -12.62 -8.31 9.54
C GLN A 43 -13.06 -7.03 10.26
N GLY A 44 -13.01 -7.03 11.59
CA GLY A 44 -13.35 -5.84 12.39
C GLY A 44 -14.80 -5.38 12.19
N GLY A 45 -15.71 -6.29 11.83
CA GLY A 45 -17.13 -6.00 11.57
C GLY A 45 -17.45 -5.48 10.16
N PHE A 46 -16.49 -5.51 9.23
CA PHE A 46 -16.70 -5.09 7.84
C PHE A 46 -16.19 -6.14 6.86
N THR A 47 -16.95 -6.35 5.78
CA THR A 47 -16.50 -7.12 4.62
C THR A 47 -15.41 -6.37 3.83
N GLU A 48 -14.58 -7.08 3.07
CA GLU A 48 -13.65 -6.46 2.10
C GLU A 48 -14.36 -5.52 1.12
N ALA A 49 -15.57 -5.88 0.66
CA ALA A 49 -16.38 -5.03 -0.21
C ALA A 49 -16.79 -3.70 0.47
N GLU A 50 -17.25 -3.74 1.72
CA GLU A 50 -17.63 -2.52 2.48
C GLU A 50 -16.43 -1.63 2.77
N LYS A 51 -15.30 -2.23 3.14
CA LYS A 51 -14.03 -1.52 3.34
C LYS A 51 -13.60 -0.82 2.06
N ARG A 52 -13.68 -1.50 0.92
CA ARG A 52 -13.35 -0.95 -0.41
C ARG A 52 -14.27 0.19 -0.80
N ALA A 53 -15.58 0.00 -0.67
CA ALA A 53 -16.57 1.04 -0.97
C ALA A 53 -16.38 2.28 -0.09
N THR A 54 -16.07 2.09 1.20
CA THR A 54 -15.75 3.19 2.12
C THR A 54 -14.50 3.93 1.70
N PHE A 55 -13.42 3.20 1.38
CA PHE A 55 -12.16 3.79 0.94
C PHE A 55 -12.32 4.61 -0.35
N ILE A 56 -13.01 4.07 -1.36
CA ILE A 56 -13.28 4.78 -2.63
C ILE A 56 -14.10 6.05 -2.39
N ARG A 57 -15.17 5.94 -1.59
CA ARG A 57 -16.04 7.07 -1.26
C ARG A 57 -15.30 8.18 -0.51
N LEU A 58 -14.48 7.83 0.49
CA LEU A 58 -13.82 8.80 1.36
C LEU A 58 -12.56 9.41 0.72
N VAL A 59 -11.69 8.57 0.16
CA VAL A 59 -10.39 9.01 -0.35
C VAL A 59 -10.52 9.57 -1.75
N PHE A 60 -11.24 8.88 -2.63
CA PHE A 60 -11.37 9.24 -4.05
C PHE A 60 -12.69 9.93 -4.38
N GLN A 61 -13.51 10.28 -3.38
CA GLN A 61 -14.81 10.93 -3.58
C GLN A 61 -15.76 10.13 -4.49
N GLY A 62 -15.61 8.79 -4.51
CA GLY A 62 -16.38 7.91 -5.39
C GLY A 62 -15.75 7.65 -6.77
N ASP A 63 -14.59 8.24 -7.07
CA ASP A 63 -13.90 8.09 -8.35
C ASP A 63 -13.17 6.72 -8.41
N GLN A 64 -13.83 5.76 -9.10
CA GLN A 64 -13.31 4.41 -9.29
C GLN A 64 -12.04 4.38 -10.15
N GLU A 65 -11.91 5.28 -11.13
CA GLU A 65 -10.76 5.30 -12.04
C GLU A 65 -9.50 5.75 -11.29
N ARG A 66 -9.60 6.75 -10.41
CA ARG A 66 -8.48 7.15 -9.54
C ARG A 66 -8.08 6.05 -8.57
N TYR A 67 -9.06 5.32 -8.02
CA TYR A 67 -8.78 4.19 -7.16
C TYR A 67 -7.98 3.10 -7.89
N GLU A 68 -8.38 2.77 -9.13
CA GLU A 68 -7.66 1.75 -9.91
C GLU A 68 -6.27 2.24 -10.33
N ALA A 69 -6.13 3.51 -10.74
CA ALA A 69 -4.83 4.13 -10.99
C ALA A 69 -3.91 4.09 -9.76
N PHE A 70 -4.47 4.32 -8.56
CA PHE A 70 -3.74 4.22 -7.30
C PHE A 70 -3.24 2.79 -7.04
N ARG A 71 -4.08 1.76 -7.25
CA ARG A 71 -3.65 0.35 -7.12
C ARG A 71 -2.55 0.01 -8.11
N GLN A 72 -2.74 0.38 -9.37
CA GLN A 72 -1.83 0.09 -10.47
C GLN A 72 -0.45 0.73 -10.24
N ALA A 73 -0.42 1.99 -9.82
CA ALA A 73 0.82 2.69 -9.50
C ALA A 73 1.65 1.97 -8.43
N ILE A 74 1.01 1.39 -7.41
CA ILE A 74 1.72 0.60 -6.39
C ILE A 74 2.23 -0.71 -7.01
N ALA A 75 1.36 -1.44 -7.72
CA ALA A 75 1.67 -2.75 -8.29
C ALA A 75 2.85 -2.72 -9.28
N GLU A 76 3.03 -1.61 -10.01
CA GLU A 76 4.14 -1.43 -10.95
C GLU A 76 5.50 -1.23 -10.28
N VAL A 77 5.52 -0.71 -9.06
CA VAL A 77 6.75 -0.36 -8.35
C VAL A 77 7.19 -1.46 -7.39
N VAL A 78 6.25 -2.12 -6.72
CA VAL A 78 6.60 -3.05 -5.63
C VAL A 78 7.14 -4.39 -6.16
N PRO A 79 8.05 -5.06 -5.43
CA PRO A 79 8.53 -6.38 -5.79
C PRO A 79 7.40 -7.42 -5.88
N SER A 80 7.58 -8.44 -6.72
CA SER A 80 6.67 -9.60 -6.78
C SER A 80 6.53 -10.24 -5.41
N GLY A 81 5.32 -10.71 -5.07
CA GLY A 81 5.02 -11.26 -3.74
C GLY A 81 4.77 -10.19 -2.68
N THR A 82 4.84 -8.89 -3.02
CA THR A 82 4.41 -7.82 -2.13
C THR A 82 2.89 -7.68 -2.16
N ARG A 83 2.28 -7.64 -0.99
CA ARG A 83 0.86 -7.32 -0.80
C ARG A 83 0.71 -5.88 -0.32
N ALA A 84 -0.28 -5.17 -0.83
CA ALA A 84 -0.56 -3.80 -0.41
C ALA A 84 -1.86 -3.75 0.38
N ILE A 85 -1.81 -3.18 1.58
CA ILE A 85 -2.99 -2.98 2.43
C ILE A 85 -3.13 -1.52 2.84
N VAL A 86 -4.36 -1.05 3.01
CA VAL A 86 -4.68 0.26 3.59
C VAL A 86 -5.34 0.04 4.94
N ARG A 87 -5.07 0.95 5.89
CA ARG A 87 -5.58 0.84 7.26
C ARG A 87 -6.16 2.15 7.75
N GLY A 88 -6.72 2.09 8.96
CA GLY A 88 -7.12 3.28 9.72
C GLY A 88 -8.41 3.90 9.22
N SER A 89 -8.53 5.21 9.43
CA SER A 89 -9.77 5.95 9.23
C SER A 89 -10.25 5.97 7.77
N ALA A 90 -9.33 5.81 6.81
CA ALA A 90 -9.68 5.69 5.40
C ALA A 90 -10.50 4.43 5.08
N VAL A 91 -10.40 3.40 5.93
CA VAL A 91 -11.11 2.12 5.78
C VAL A 91 -12.38 2.08 6.64
N THR A 92 -12.29 2.56 7.88
CA THR A 92 -13.40 2.49 8.84
C THR A 92 -14.31 3.72 8.83
N GLY A 93 -13.85 4.83 8.26
CA GLY A 93 -14.49 6.15 8.35
C GLY A 93 -14.25 6.88 9.66
N PHE A 94 -13.54 6.29 10.62
CA PHE A 94 -13.31 6.86 11.95
C PHE A 94 -11.86 6.65 12.41
N ARG A 95 -11.28 7.70 13.00
CA ARG A 95 -9.96 7.65 13.61
C ARG A 95 -10.01 6.83 14.90
N TRP A 96 -9.09 5.90 15.07
CA TRP A 96 -9.07 4.99 16.22
C TRP A 96 -8.90 5.70 17.58
N LYS A 97 -8.14 6.81 17.61
CA LYS A 97 -7.75 7.47 18.86
C LYS A 97 -8.91 8.16 19.58
N ASP A 98 -9.82 8.76 18.82
CA ASP A 98 -10.83 9.70 19.32
C ASP A 98 -12.20 9.52 18.65
N GLU A 99 -12.36 8.50 17.80
CA GLU A 99 -13.55 8.24 16.99
C GLU A 99 -13.98 9.42 16.11
N ALA A 100 -13.06 10.37 15.86
CA ALA A 100 -13.33 11.47 14.94
C ALA A 100 -13.59 10.92 13.54
N ARG A 101 -14.57 11.50 12.85
CA ARG A 101 -14.85 11.14 11.46
C ARG A 101 -13.65 11.42 10.56
N PHE A 102 -13.55 10.65 9.50
CA PHE A 102 -12.66 10.98 8.39
C PHE A 102 -12.92 12.40 7.90
N ASP A 103 -11.85 13.19 7.78
CA ASP A 103 -11.86 14.62 7.45
C ASP A 103 -12.63 15.52 8.45
N ALA A 104 -12.71 15.12 9.73
CA ALA A 104 -13.33 15.94 10.79
C ALA A 104 -12.70 17.35 10.92
N ASP A 105 -11.41 17.46 10.60
CA ASP A 105 -10.65 18.72 10.66
C ASP A 105 -10.68 19.51 9.34
N GLY A 106 -11.44 19.03 8.34
CA GLY A 106 -11.58 19.63 7.02
C GLY A 106 -11.33 18.63 5.88
N LEU A 107 -11.85 18.93 4.70
CA LEU A 107 -11.68 18.06 3.53
C LEU A 107 -10.19 17.89 3.19
N GLY A 108 -9.74 16.64 3.03
CA GLY A 108 -8.35 16.30 2.68
C GLY A 108 -7.37 16.34 3.85
N THR A 109 -7.83 16.52 5.09
CA THR A 109 -6.96 16.56 6.28
C THR A 109 -6.60 15.19 6.83
N SER A 110 -7.39 14.16 6.53
CA SER A 110 -7.06 12.78 6.88
C SER A 110 -6.13 12.16 5.87
N ASP A 111 -5.14 11.44 6.37
CA ASP A 111 -4.12 10.73 5.61
C ASP A 111 -4.57 9.31 5.21
N VAL A 112 -3.80 8.72 4.31
CA VAL A 112 -3.92 7.31 3.91
C VAL A 112 -2.71 6.55 4.40
N ASP A 113 -2.95 5.58 5.28
CA ASP A 113 -1.89 4.69 5.78
C ASP A 113 -1.78 3.45 4.88
N LEU A 114 -0.85 3.49 3.93
CA LEU A 114 -0.48 2.37 3.07
C LEU A 114 0.60 1.51 3.75
N THR A 115 0.36 0.20 3.85
CA THR A 115 1.38 -0.76 4.29
C THR A 115 1.68 -1.77 3.19
N LEU A 116 2.96 -1.84 2.81
CA LEU A 116 3.50 -2.83 1.91
C LEU A 116 3.97 -4.04 2.73
N VAL A 117 3.45 -5.21 2.42
CA VAL A 117 3.70 -6.43 3.18
C VAL A 117 4.51 -7.39 2.33
N GLY A 118 5.69 -7.76 2.82
CA GLY A 118 6.60 -8.67 2.13
C GLY A 118 8.04 -8.52 2.61
N ALA A 119 8.86 -9.54 2.34
CA ALA A 119 10.27 -9.55 2.72
C ALA A 119 11.10 -8.51 1.96
N ASP A 120 10.94 -8.46 0.64
CA ASP A 120 11.81 -7.68 -0.24
C ASP A 120 11.53 -6.18 -0.18
N VAL A 121 10.27 -5.80 0.03
CA VAL A 121 9.89 -4.38 0.11
C VAL A 121 10.48 -3.66 1.32
N LEU A 122 10.86 -4.40 2.38
CA LEU A 122 11.59 -3.84 3.52
C LEU A 122 12.96 -3.30 3.14
N GLY A 123 13.58 -3.85 2.08
CA GLY A 123 14.86 -3.38 1.54
C GLY A 123 14.80 -1.97 0.95
N ALA A 124 13.59 -1.44 0.67
CA ALA A 124 13.40 -0.08 0.20
C ALA A 124 13.57 0.97 1.33
N PHE A 125 13.55 0.55 2.60
CA PHE A 125 13.67 1.42 3.77
C PHE A 125 15.09 1.42 4.33
N THR A 126 15.53 2.60 4.78
CA THR A 126 16.79 2.79 5.51
C THR A 126 16.78 2.04 6.84
N LEU A 127 17.96 1.65 7.35
CA LEU A 127 18.09 0.98 8.66
C LEU A 127 17.50 1.81 9.80
N THR A 128 17.73 3.12 9.78
CA THR A 128 17.15 4.05 10.75
C THR A 128 15.65 4.18 10.57
N GLY A 129 15.11 3.97 9.36
CA GLY A 129 13.69 4.02 9.04
C GLY A 129 12.83 2.93 9.66
N SER A 130 13.36 2.09 10.56
CA SER A 130 12.65 0.96 11.15
C SER A 130 12.36 1.11 12.64
N TYR A 131 11.18 0.65 13.08
CA TYR A 131 10.94 0.38 14.50
C TYR A 131 11.62 -0.93 14.91
N LEU A 132 11.56 -1.92 14.02
CA LEU A 132 12.28 -3.18 14.15
C LEU A 132 12.94 -3.51 12.79
N PRO A 133 14.28 -3.33 12.66
CA PRO A 133 14.99 -3.56 11.40
C PRO A 133 14.69 -4.94 10.82
N GLY A 134 14.36 -4.98 9.52
CA GLY A 134 14.01 -6.20 8.80
C GLY A 134 12.63 -6.79 9.12
N VAL A 135 11.82 -6.11 9.93
CA VAL A 135 10.50 -6.59 10.35
C VAL A 135 9.39 -5.56 10.15
N HIS A 136 9.56 -4.33 10.64
CA HIS A 136 8.52 -3.30 10.62
C HIS A 136 9.11 -1.89 10.57
N THR A 137 8.68 -1.12 9.58
CA THR A 137 9.25 0.22 9.34
C THR A 137 8.47 1.31 10.05
N ARG A 138 9.03 2.51 10.15
CA ARG A 138 8.28 3.72 10.51
C ARG A 138 7.49 4.19 9.27
N PRO A 139 6.34 4.86 9.42
CA PRO A 139 5.64 5.43 8.28
C PRO A 139 6.50 6.51 7.63
N MET A 140 6.74 6.36 6.34
CA MET A 140 7.31 7.38 5.47
C MET A 140 6.18 8.34 5.10
N GLY A 141 6.23 9.55 5.65
CA GLY A 141 5.29 10.63 5.40
C GLY A 141 6.01 11.97 5.49
N GLU A 142 5.27 13.05 5.76
CA GLU A 142 5.85 14.41 5.83
C GLU A 142 6.93 14.56 6.92
N ASN A 143 6.76 13.85 8.05
CA ASN A 143 7.70 13.92 9.18
C ASN A 143 8.98 13.09 8.97
N ALA A 144 9.02 12.24 7.94
CA ALA A 144 10.13 11.33 7.70
C ALA A 144 10.22 10.96 6.20
N PRO A 145 10.41 11.95 5.29
CA PRO A 145 10.37 11.71 3.85
C PRO A 145 11.55 10.86 3.36
N ASP A 146 12.70 10.95 4.03
CA ASP A 146 13.95 10.36 3.53
C ASP A 146 14.20 8.91 4.00
N ILE A 147 13.24 8.30 4.70
CA ILE A 147 13.44 6.96 5.28
C ILE A 147 13.30 5.82 4.27
N ALA A 148 12.70 6.07 3.10
CA ALA A 148 12.66 5.14 1.98
C ALA A 148 12.76 5.90 0.64
N PRO A 149 13.96 6.38 0.27
CA PRO A 149 14.16 7.21 -0.93
C PRO A 149 13.67 6.55 -2.22
N ALA A 150 13.75 5.22 -2.32
CA ALA A 150 13.27 4.46 -3.46
C ALA A 150 11.74 4.51 -3.65
N LEU A 151 10.99 4.91 -2.62
CA LEU A 151 9.53 5.04 -2.64
C LEU A 151 9.06 6.50 -2.68
N ALA A 152 9.97 7.47 -2.73
CA ALA A 152 9.62 8.90 -2.68
C ALA A 152 8.71 9.33 -3.83
N GLU A 153 9.09 8.98 -5.07
CA GLU A 153 8.29 9.30 -6.26
C GLU A 153 6.92 8.61 -6.22
N LEU A 154 6.88 7.33 -5.80
CA LEU A 154 5.63 6.62 -5.61
C LEU A 154 4.74 7.35 -4.60
N ARG A 155 5.26 7.73 -3.42
CA ARG A 155 4.49 8.42 -2.39
C ARG A 155 3.92 9.74 -2.90
N GLU A 156 4.72 10.51 -3.63
CA GLU A 156 4.27 11.78 -4.22
C GLU A 156 3.13 11.54 -5.22
N HIS A 157 3.29 10.57 -6.12
CA HIS A 157 2.26 10.23 -7.10
C HIS A 157 0.97 9.74 -6.44
N LEU A 158 1.06 8.88 -5.41
CA LEU A 158 -0.09 8.40 -4.65
C LEU A 158 -0.79 9.56 -3.92
N THR A 159 -0.02 10.51 -3.38
CA THR A 159 -0.56 11.72 -2.72
C THR A 159 -1.33 12.58 -3.72
N GLN A 160 -0.84 12.72 -4.95
CA GLN A 160 -1.53 13.45 -6.02
C GLN A 160 -2.84 12.75 -6.43
N LEU A 161 -2.82 11.42 -6.59
CA LEU A 161 -4.01 10.63 -6.94
C LEU A 161 -5.08 10.68 -5.84
N ALA A 162 -4.67 10.56 -4.58
CA ALA A 162 -5.57 10.59 -3.42
C ALA A 162 -6.03 12.00 -3.04
N GLY A 163 -5.31 13.04 -3.48
CA GLY A 163 -5.57 14.43 -3.11
C GLY A 163 -5.36 14.72 -1.61
N ARG A 164 -4.60 13.87 -0.92
CA ARG A 164 -4.35 13.90 0.53
C ARG A 164 -3.05 13.19 0.88
N PRO A 165 -2.44 13.44 2.05
CA PRO A 165 -1.19 12.81 2.43
C PRO A 165 -1.27 11.28 2.43
N VAL A 166 -0.29 10.62 1.81
CA VAL A 166 -0.12 9.17 1.89
C VAL A 166 1.13 8.87 2.70
N ASN A 167 0.94 8.06 3.75
CA ASN A 167 2.01 7.50 4.56
C ASN A 167 2.29 6.08 4.10
N VAL A 168 3.55 5.77 3.80
CA VAL A 168 3.96 4.44 3.33
C VAL A 168 4.78 3.73 4.39
N GLN A 169 4.34 2.55 4.79
CA GLN A 169 5.03 1.69 5.74
C GLN A 169 5.31 0.33 5.09
N ALA A 170 6.27 -0.43 5.62
CA ALA A 170 6.50 -1.81 5.25
C ALA A 170 6.53 -2.73 6.48
N SER A 171 6.09 -3.97 6.29
CA SER A 171 6.01 -4.98 7.36
C SER A 171 6.17 -6.40 6.83
N ARG A 172 6.60 -7.32 7.69
CA ARG A 172 6.47 -8.77 7.45
C ARG A 172 5.02 -9.23 7.59
N ASP A 173 4.66 -10.29 6.88
CA ASP A 173 3.31 -10.88 6.86
C ASP A 173 2.80 -11.29 8.24
N TRP A 174 3.63 -12.01 9.01
CA TRP A 174 3.26 -12.50 10.33
C TRP A 174 2.97 -11.39 11.35
N ILE A 175 3.56 -10.19 11.19
CA ILE A 175 3.25 -9.02 12.03
C ILE A 175 1.86 -8.48 11.74
N ILE A 176 1.45 -8.49 10.46
CA ILE A 176 0.12 -8.03 10.06
C ILE A 176 -0.94 -9.03 10.48
N ALA A 177 -0.68 -10.33 10.34
CA ALA A 177 -1.56 -11.39 10.85
C ALA A 177 -1.76 -11.27 12.37
N LEU A 178 -0.65 -11.18 13.12
CA LEU A 178 -0.70 -11.01 14.58
C LEU A 178 -1.47 -9.74 14.99
N ARG A 179 -1.28 -8.60 14.30
CA ARG A 179 -2.01 -7.37 14.63
C ARG A 179 -3.49 -7.42 14.23
N GLY A 180 -3.82 -8.00 13.08
CA GLY A 180 -5.19 -8.13 12.59
C GLY A 180 -6.03 -9.03 13.50
N GLU A 181 -5.47 -10.16 13.92
CA GLU A 181 -6.15 -11.14 14.78
C GLU A 181 -6.17 -10.73 16.25
N LEU A 182 -5.10 -10.11 16.76
CA LEU A 182 -4.98 -9.78 18.19
C LEU A 182 -5.58 -8.41 18.55
N ILE A 183 -5.58 -7.43 17.64
CA ILE A 183 -6.00 -6.04 17.91
C ILE A 183 -7.33 -5.71 17.21
N GLY A 184 -7.82 -6.57 16.31
CA GLY A 184 -9.13 -6.39 15.64
C GLY A 184 -9.20 -5.15 14.74
N GLN A 185 -8.06 -4.59 14.33
CA GLN A 185 -8.02 -3.42 13.47
C GLN A 185 -8.26 -3.83 12.02
N PRO A 186 -9.38 -3.42 11.40
CA PRO A 186 -9.68 -3.75 10.02
C PRO A 186 -8.68 -3.09 9.07
N TYR A 187 -8.28 -3.82 8.04
CA TYR A 187 -7.51 -3.31 6.91
C TYR A 187 -8.17 -3.73 5.60
N LEU A 188 -7.97 -2.93 4.55
CA LEU A 188 -8.42 -3.23 3.19
C LEU A 188 -7.23 -3.79 2.41
N THR A 189 -7.41 -4.92 1.71
CA THR A 189 -6.39 -5.43 0.79
C THR A 189 -6.59 -4.83 -0.61
N LEU A 190 -5.56 -4.12 -1.09
CA LEU A 190 -5.59 -3.54 -2.44
C LEU A 190 -5.30 -4.60 -3.50
N PHE A 191 -4.31 -5.44 -3.26
CA PHE A 191 -3.95 -6.57 -4.11
C PHE A 191 -2.97 -7.50 -3.40
N GLY A 192 -2.86 -8.73 -3.92
CA GLY A 192 -2.03 -9.79 -3.39
C GLY A 192 -2.82 -10.68 -2.45
N SER A 193 -2.60 -11.99 -2.54
CA SER A 193 -3.19 -12.95 -1.61
C SER A 193 -2.33 -13.05 -0.35
N ALA A 194 -2.97 -13.36 0.78
CA ALA A 194 -2.25 -14.01 1.85
C ALA A 194 -1.90 -15.41 1.32
N GLU A 195 -0.68 -15.61 0.83
CA GLU A 195 -0.24 -16.97 0.58
C GLU A 195 -0.17 -17.66 1.94
N SER A 196 -1.09 -18.60 2.14
CA SER A 196 -1.00 -19.61 3.17
C SER A 196 0.22 -20.46 2.84
N GLU A 197 1.32 -20.27 3.56
CA GLU A 197 2.42 -21.23 3.62
C GLU A 197 1.97 -22.50 4.36
#